data_AF-A0A354CX68-F1
#
_entry.id   AF-A0A354CX68-F1
#
_cell.length_a   1.000
_cell.length_b   1.000
_cell.length_c   1.000
_cell.angle_alpha   90.00
_cell.angle_beta   90.00
_cell.angle_gamma   90.00
#
_symmetry.space_group_name_H-M   'P 1'
#
loop_
_entity.id
_entity.type
_entity.pdbx_description
1 polymer ?
#
loop_
_entity_poly.entity_id
_entity_poly.type
_entity_poly.pdbx_seq_one_letter_code
_entity_poly.pdbx_strand_id
1 'polypeptide(L)'
;MAINFAVTRVEHDLIHQIVTRTLKEHPGYFDPLTLHMDLTAAHMNGCRLDLSALFAAEAFEFAHDIAGITRHIDRETGELGDCFVPRFAQRA
;
A
#
# COMPACT_ATOMS: atom_id res chain seq x y z
N MET A 1 5.11 -8.47 17.88
CA MET A 1 5.64 -9.23 16.73
C MET A 1 6.64 -8.35 16.00
N ALA A 2 7.63 -8.91 15.32
CA ALA A 2 8.50 -8.11 14.46
C ALA A 2 7.81 -7.88 13.11
N ILE A 3 7.74 -6.62 12.67
CA ILE A 3 7.18 -6.24 11.38
C ILE A 3 7.95 -6.91 10.22
N ASN A 4 7.22 -7.44 9.24
CA ASN A 4 7.77 -8.10 8.08
C ASN A 4 7.81 -7.17 6.86
N PHE A 5 8.93 -7.15 6.15
CA PHE A 5 9.11 -6.40 4.90
C PHE A 5 9.58 -7.29 3.74
N ALA A 6 9.60 -8.61 3.93
CA ALA A 6 10.10 -9.57 2.95
C ALA A 6 9.09 -9.78 1.82
N VAL A 7 9.20 -8.97 0.76
CA VAL A 7 8.47 -9.13 -0.50
C VAL A 7 9.34 -9.80 -1.56
N THR A 8 8.71 -10.47 -2.52
CA THR A 8 9.39 -10.94 -3.72
C THR A 8 9.85 -9.76 -4.58
N ARG A 9 10.77 -10.02 -5.52
CA ARG A 9 11.23 -8.97 -6.44
C ARG A 9 10.09 -8.42 -7.32
N VAL A 10 9.17 -9.28 -7.75
CA VAL A 10 8.01 -8.87 -8.55
C VAL A 10 7.08 -7.95 -7.75
N GLU A 11 6.81 -8.28 -6.49
CA GLU A 11 5.99 -7.45 -5.61
C GLU A 11 6.66 -6.12 -5.30
N HIS A 12 7.98 -6.12 -5.05
CA HIS A 12 8.75 -4.89 -4.87
C HIS A 12 8.64 -3.97 -6.11
N ASP A 13 8.80 -4.53 -7.31
CA ASP A 13 8.71 -3.75 -8.55
C ASP A 13 7.30 -3.21 -8.80
N LEU A 14 6.24 -3.94 -8.39
CA LEU A 14 4.86 -3.45 -8.43
C LEU A 14 4.61 -2.34 -7.41
N ILE A 15 5.09 -2.48 -6.17
CA ILE A 15 4.99 -1.43 -5.14
C ILE A 15 5.70 -0.16 -5.62
N HIS A 16 6.89 -0.29 -6.21
CA HIS A 16 7.62 0.84 -6.77
C HIS A 16 6.84 1.54 -7.90
N GLN A 17 6.17 0.79 -8.77
CA GLN A 17 5.31 1.34 -9.82
C GLN A 17 4.09 2.07 -9.23
N ILE A 18 3.46 1.51 -8.20
CA ILE A 18 2.35 2.14 -7.46
C ILE A 18 2.82 3.47 -6.85
N VAL A 19 3.97 3.48 -6.15
CA VAL A 19 4.54 4.70 -5.57
C VAL A 19 4.80 5.74 -6.66
N THR A 20 5.43 5.34 -7.77
CA THR A 20 5.71 6.22 -8.90
C THR A 20 4.44 6.82 -9.49
N ARG A 21 3.39 6.01 -9.65
CA ARG A 21 2.07 6.45 -10.10
C ARG A 21 1.46 7.45 -9.12
N THR A 22 1.47 7.16 -7.82
CA THR A 22 0.96 8.06 -6.78
C THR A 22 1.64 9.42 -6.82
N LEU A 23 2.97 9.45 -6.93
CA LEU A 23 3.72 10.71 -6.95
C LEU A 23 3.44 11.56 -8.20
N LYS A 24 3.11 10.89 -9.33
CA LYS A 24 2.72 11.56 -10.57
C LYS A 24 1.30 12.13 -10.51
N GLU A 25 0.35 11.37 -9.95
CA GLU A 25 -1.06 11.77 -9.86
C GLU A 25 -1.32 12.75 -8.70
N HIS A 26 -0.51 12.68 -7.64
CA HIS A 26 -0.64 13.48 -6.42
C HIS A 26 0.71 14.10 -5.99
N PRO A 27 1.28 15.01 -6.80
CA PRO A 27 2.60 15.56 -6.52
C PRO A 27 2.63 16.33 -5.20
N GLY A 28 3.60 15.99 -4.34
CA GLY A 28 3.83 16.67 -3.06
C GLY A 28 2.93 16.21 -1.90
N TYR A 29 1.99 15.29 -2.12
CA TYR A 29 1.12 14.78 -1.05
C TYR A 29 1.76 13.66 -0.22
N PHE A 30 2.70 12.92 -0.80
CA PHE A 30 3.29 11.74 -0.20
C PHE A 30 4.82 11.80 -0.25
N ASP A 31 5.47 11.35 0.82
CA ASP A 31 6.90 11.06 0.81
C ASP A 31 7.13 9.68 0.14
N PRO A 32 8.00 9.58 -0.89
CA PRO A 32 8.21 8.34 -1.64
C PRO A 32 8.64 7.16 -0.78
N LEU A 33 9.58 7.38 0.15
CA LEU A 33 10.14 6.32 0.98
C LEU A 33 9.11 5.82 1.98
N THR A 34 8.43 6.75 2.66
CA THR A 34 7.37 6.45 3.61
C THR A 34 6.24 5.67 2.95
N LEU A 35 5.76 6.13 1.78
CA LEU A 35 4.69 5.44 1.07
C LEU A 35 5.12 4.03 0.64
N HIS A 36 6.34 3.87 0.15
CA HIS A 36 6.86 2.55 -0.22
C HIS A 36 6.90 1.60 0.98
N MET A 37 7.35 2.09 2.13
CA MET A 37 7.40 1.32 3.37
C MET A 37 6.01 0.98 3.90
N ASP A 38 5.07 1.93 3.90
CA ASP A 38 3.69 1.73 4.34
C ASP A 38 2.98 0.67 3.48
N LEU A 39 3.13 0.73 2.14
CA LEU A 39 2.55 -0.27 1.24
C LEU A 39 3.16 -1.66 1.46
N THR A 40 4.49 -1.73 1.64
CA THR A 40 5.17 -3.00 1.93
C THR A 40 4.70 -3.59 3.26
N ALA A 41 4.61 -2.75 4.30
CA ALA A 41 4.18 -3.14 5.62
C ALA A 41 2.73 -3.65 5.61
N ALA A 42 1.79 -2.89 5.03
CA ALA A 42 0.39 -3.31 4.90
C ALA A 42 0.28 -4.67 4.20
N HIS A 43 0.99 -4.82 3.07
CA HIS A 43 0.97 -6.02 2.26
C HIS A 43 1.49 -7.25 3.00
N MET A 44 2.49 -7.10 3.87
CA MET A 44 3.16 -8.21 4.55
C MET A 44 2.65 -8.47 5.97
N ASN A 45 1.84 -7.59 6.54
CA ASN A 45 1.40 -7.66 7.93
C ASN A 45 -0.10 -7.37 8.04
N GLY A 46 -0.93 -8.39 7.86
CA GLY A 46 -2.37 -8.32 8.15
C GLY A 46 -3.29 -7.98 6.97
N CYS A 47 -2.81 -7.33 5.90
CA CYS A 47 -3.65 -7.03 4.73
C CYS A 47 -2.91 -7.25 3.40
N ARG A 48 -2.87 -8.50 2.92
CA ARG A 48 -2.27 -8.81 1.62
C ARG A 48 -3.00 -8.07 0.50
N LEU A 49 -2.27 -7.27 -0.29
CA LEU A 49 -2.84 -6.48 -1.38
C LEU A 49 -2.75 -7.21 -2.72
N ASP A 50 -3.75 -7.07 -3.58
CA ASP A 50 -3.64 -7.35 -5.01
C ASP A 50 -2.94 -6.17 -5.68
N LEU A 51 -1.61 -6.19 -5.65
CA LEU A 51 -0.77 -5.11 -6.18
C LEU A 51 -1.00 -4.85 -7.67
N SER A 52 -1.28 -5.90 -8.44
CA SER A 52 -1.56 -5.78 -9.87
C SER A 52 -2.89 -5.08 -10.11
N ALA A 53 -3.95 -5.49 -9.40
CA ALA A 53 -5.26 -4.85 -9.52
C ALA A 53 -5.25 -3.41 -8.99
N LEU A 54 -4.56 -3.15 -7.85
CA LEU A 54 -4.37 -1.80 -7.32
C LEU A 54 -3.63 -0.92 -8.34
N PHE A 55 -2.55 -1.41 -8.95
CA PHE A 55 -1.83 -0.65 -9.97
C PHE A 55 -2.67 -0.37 -11.22
N ALA A 56 -3.58 -1.26 -11.59
CA ALA A 56 -4.48 -1.10 -12.73
C ALA A 56 -5.78 -0.34 -12.40
N ALA A 57 -6.00 0.02 -11.13
CA ALA A 57 -7.24 0.62 -10.66
C ALA A 57 -7.52 1.99 -11.31
N GLU A 58 -8.80 2.30 -11.48
CA GLU A 58 -9.27 3.64 -11.82
C GLU A 58 -8.84 4.66 -10.75
N ALA A 59 -8.71 5.93 -11.14
CA ALA A 59 -8.06 6.95 -10.34
C ALA A 59 -8.66 7.13 -8.93
N PHE A 60 -9.99 7.03 -8.79
CA PHE A 60 -10.64 7.21 -7.49
C PHE A 60 -10.38 6.02 -6.56
N GLU A 61 -10.54 4.80 -7.06
CA GLU A 61 -10.28 3.56 -6.33
C GLU A 61 -8.82 3.44 -5.92
N PHE A 62 -7.90 3.81 -6.82
CA PHE A 62 -6.48 3.90 -6.55
C PHE A 62 -6.19 4.88 -5.41
N ALA A 63 -6.63 6.14 -5.54
CA ALA A 63 -6.38 7.18 -4.55
C ALA A 63 -6.99 6.85 -3.18
N HIS A 64 -8.19 6.25 -3.16
CA HIS A 64 -8.85 5.78 -1.94
C HIS A 64 -7.96 4.82 -1.15
N ASP A 65 -7.45 3.77 -1.79
CA ASP A 65 -6.66 2.75 -1.11
C ASP A 65 -5.31 3.30 -0.66
N ILE A 66 -4.63 4.11 -1.48
CA ILE A 66 -3.35 4.72 -1.10
C ILE A 66 -3.51 5.66 0.11
N ALA A 67 -4.50 6.56 0.07
CA ALA A 67 -4.76 7.49 1.16
C ALA A 67 -5.23 6.76 2.43
N GLY A 68 -6.05 5.72 2.28
CA GLY A 68 -6.53 4.92 3.39
C GLY A 68 -5.42 4.11 4.06
N ILE A 69 -4.57 3.43 3.29
CA ILE A 69 -3.42 2.67 3.83
C ILE A 69 -2.51 3.59 4.64
N THR A 70 -2.07 4.70 4.06
CA THR A 70 -1.15 5.64 4.72
C THR A 70 -1.76 6.28 5.97
N ARG A 71 -3.08 6.45 6.01
CA ARG A 71 -3.81 7.01 7.15
C ARG A 71 -4.03 6.02 8.29
N HIS A 72 -4.27 4.75 7.96
CA HIS A 72 -4.74 3.75 8.92
C HIS A 72 -3.68 2.70 9.28
N ILE A 73 -2.49 2.75 8.69
CA ILE A 73 -1.41 1.84 9.05
C ILE A 73 -0.84 2.16 10.43
N ASP A 74 -0.79 1.15 11.29
CA ASP A 74 0.07 1.16 12.45
C ASP A 74 1.48 0.74 12.01
N ARG A 75 2.44 1.67 12.09
CA ARG A 75 3.82 1.41 11.63
C ARG A 75 4.65 0.55 12.58
N GLU A 76 4.17 0.28 13.80
CA GLU A 76 4.83 -0.65 14.72
C GLU A 76 4.47 -2.11 14.40
N THR A 77 3.25 -2.34 13.91
CA THR A 77 2.71 -3.69 13.63
C THR A 77 2.64 -4.00 12.14
N GLY A 78 2.48 -2.98 11.29
CA GLY A 78 2.22 -3.06 9.87
C GLY A 78 0.76 -3.34 9.51
N GLU A 79 -0.13 -3.47 10.51
CA GLU A 79 -1.55 -3.78 10.32
C GLU A 79 -2.37 -2.51 10.04
N LEU A 80 -3.49 -2.67 9.32
CA LEU A 80 -4.44 -1.60 9.07
C LEU A 80 -5.50 -1.54 10.18
N GLY A 81 -5.60 -0.39 10.84
CA GLY A 81 -6.53 -0.12 11.93
C GLY A 81 -7.87 0.46 11.48
N ASP A 82 -8.65 0.94 12.46
CA ASP A 82 -9.90 1.69 12.28
C ASP A 82 -10.96 1.03 11.39
N CYS A 83 -10.97 -0.31 11.32
CA CYS A 83 -11.83 -1.09 10.44
C CYS A 83 -11.68 -0.73 8.95
N PHE A 84 -10.55 -0.13 8.56
CA PHE A 84 -10.25 0.19 7.17
C PHE A 84 -9.83 -1.07 6.42
N VAL A 85 -10.45 -1.31 5.26
CA VAL A 85 -10.11 -2.41 4.36
C VAL A 85 -9.93 -1.83 2.95
N PRO A 86 -8.72 -1.94 2.36
CA PRO A 86 -8.48 -1.55 0.98
C PRO A 86 -9.41 -2.30 0.02
N ARG A 87 -9.90 -1.62 -1.02
CA ARG A 87 -10.73 -2.23 -2.07
C ARG A 87 -9.98 -3.33 -2.82
N PHE A 88 -8.66 -3.20 -2.91
CA PHE A 88 -7.76 -4.17 -3.53
C PHE A 88 -7.04 -5.07 -2.51
N ALA A 89 -7.65 -5.34 -1.37
CA ALA A 89 -7.20 -6.42 -0.49
C ALA A 89 -7.49 -7.79 -1.13
N GLN A 90 -6.54 -8.72 -1.07
CA GLN A 90 -6.77 -10.11 -1.45
C GLN A 90 -7.76 -10.74 -0.46
N ARG A 91 -8.71 -11.52 -0.99
CA ARG A 91 -9.58 -12.33 -0.14
C ARG A 91 -8.76 -13.44 0.49
N ALA A 92 -8.90 -13.58 1.81
CA ALA A 92 -8.39 -14.70 2.58
C ALA A 92 -9.09 -16.01 2.20
#